data_AF-W7MQ38-F1
#
_entry.id   AF-W7MQ38-F1
#
_cell.length_a   1.000
_cell.length_b   1.000
_cell.length_c   1.000
_cell.angle_alpha   90.00
_cell.angle_beta   90.00
_cell.angle_gamma   90.00
#
_symmetry.space_group_name_H-M   'P 1'
#
loop_
_entity.id
_entity.type
_entity.pdbx_description
1 polymer ?
#
loop_
_entity_poly.entity_id
_entity_poly.type
_entity_poly.pdbx_seq_one_letter_code
_entity_poly.pdbx_strand_id
1 'polypeptide(L)'
;MSTPAQNAHNNGPIDHNDLNEWKDRFNDVLARPSEHVNSKSPESSQPWQNSFFGCFSPIDLCAITCCVPCVTFGKTHHRLRKNGNLQGYEPINTSCLLFWGSTCFGLHWIPLALQRANLREKYNLQGSCLVDLATACCCGCCDLIQQDKEAEYREAHTSAPAEGYKANEGMTVPA
;
A
#
# COMPACT_ATOMS: atom_id res chain seq x y z
N MET A 1 24.71 22.67 20.55
CA MET A 1 23.24 22.63 20.71
C MET A 1 22.64 22.86 19.34
N SER A 2 22.40 21.78 18.61
CA SER A 2 21.84 21.78 17.25
C SER A 2 20.32 21.71 17.38
N THR A 3 19.65 22.80 17.00
CA THR A 3 18.19 22.88 16.89
C THR A 3 17.71 21.87 15.84
N PRO A 4 16.65 21.08 16.08
CA PRO A 4 16.04 20.28 15.02
C PRO A 4 15.38 21.21 14.00
N ALA A 5 15.56 20.91 12.72
CA ALA A 5 14.93 21.61 11.61
C ALA A 5 13.41 21.60 11.80
N GLN A 6 12.82 22.79 11.90
CA GLN A 6 11.39 22.97 11.98
C GLN A 6 10.75 22.46 10.67
N ASN A 7 9.78 21.56 10.82
CA ASN A 7 8.91 21.09 9.75
C ASN A 7 8.35 22.28 8.96
N ALA A 8 8.72 22.37 7.68
CA ALA A 8 8.07 23.28 6.76
C ALA A 8 6.60 22.85 6.66
N HIS A 9 5.71 23.68 7.20
CA HIS A 9 4.27 23.56 7.05
C HIS A 9 3.94 23.85 5.58
N ASN A 10 3.79 22.81 4.76
CA ASN A 10 3.43 22.97 3.35
C ASN A 10 1.96 23.39 3.26
N ASN A 11 1.70 24.65 2.88
CA ASN A 11 0.36 25.20 2.71
C ASN A 11 -0.34 24.72 1.42
N GLY A 12 0.00 23.52 0.93
CA GLY A 12 -0.53 22.97 -0.32
C GLY A 12 -0.49 21.44 -0.34
N PRO A 13 -1.21 20.81 -1.29
CA PRO A 13 -1.37 19.35 -1.35
C PRO A 13 -0.10 18.59 -1.75
N ILE A 14 0.96 19.31 -2.12
CA ILE A 14 2.23 18.74 -2.59
C ILE A 14 3.25 18.75 -1.45
N ASP A 15 3.61 17.56 -1.01
CA ASP A 15 4.75 17.26 -0.14
C ASP A 15 5.97 16.87 -0.99
N HIS A 16 7.06 17.64 -0.87
CA HIS A 16 8.31 17.39 -1.60
C HIS A 16 9.00 16.07 -1.22
N ASN A 17 8.80 15.59 0.01
CA ASN A 17 9.37 14.30 0.42
C ASN A 17 8.70 13.15 -0.34
N ASP A 18 7.37 13.18 -0.47
CA ASP A 18 6.63 12.19 -1.26
C ASP A 18 7.00 12.26 -2.75
N LEU A 19 7.19 13.47 -3.29
CA LEU A 19 7.61 13.64 -4.69
C LEU A 19 8.99 13.01 -4.93
N ASN A 20 9.94 13.26 -4.04
CA ASN A 20 11.29 12.70 -4.15
C ASN A 20 11.27 11.19 -4.00
N GLU A 21 10.48 10.65 -3.06
CA GLU A 21 10.32 9.21 -2.90
C GLU A 21 9.79 8.55 -4.18
N TRP A 22 8.72 9.10 -4.76
CA TRP A 22 8.20 8.59 -6.02
C TRP A 22 9.23 8.66 -7.15
N LYS A 23 9.91 9.80 -7.28
CA LYS A 23 10.98 9.99 -8.27
C LYS A 23 12.08 8.96 -8.12
N ASP A 24 12.58 8.73 -6.92
CA ASP A 24 13.66 7.79 -6.65
C ASP A 24 13.23 6.35 -6.99
N ARG A 25 11.98 6.00 -6.68
CA ARG A 25 11.41 4.68 -7.03
C ARG A 25 11.26 4.48 -8.53
N PHE A 26 10.78 5.48 -9.26
CA PHE A 26 10.74 5.43 -10.72
C PHE A 26 12.15 5.28 -11.30
N ASN A 27 13.11 6.05 -10.80
CA ASN A 27 14.50 5.98 -11.24
C ASN A 27 15.12 4.60 -10.97
N ASP A 28 14.84 3.99 -9.82
CA ASP A 28 15.36 2.66 -9.48
C ASP A 28 14.84 1.57 -10.42
N VAL A 29 13.54 1.61 -10.73
CA VAL A 29 12.92 0.70 -11.70
C VAL A 29 13.52 0.87 -13.08
N LEU A 30 13.81 2.11 -13.50
CA LEU A 30 14.46 2.40 -14.78
C LEU A 30 15.93 2.02 -14.80
N ALA A 31 16.63 2.12 -13.68
CA ALA A 31 18.04 1.74 -13.57
C ALA A 31 18.22 0.21 -13.62
N ARG A 32 17.27 -0.54 -13.05
CA ARG A 32 17.36 -2.00 -12.91
C ARG A 32 16.05 -2.71 -13.32
N PRO A 33 15.58 -2.56 -14.57
CA PRO A 33 14.29 -3.07 -14.99
C PRO A 33 14.24 -4.60 -15.01
N SER A 34 15.34 -5.26 -15.37
CA SER A 34 15.43 -6.73 -15.40
C SER A 34 15.25 -7.34 -14.00
N GLU A 35 15.86 -6.75 -12.97
CA GLU A 35 15.73 -7.22 -11.59
C GLU A 35 14.29 -7.10 -11.10
N HIS A 36 13.65 -5.96 -11.37
CA HIS A 36 12.28 -5.72 -10.97
C HIS A 36 11.30 -6.65 -11.70
N VAL A 37 11.43 -6.80 -13.02
CA VAL A 37 10.56 -7.68 -13.82
C VAL A 37 10.65 -9.14 -13.35
N ASN A 38 11.84 -9.61 -12.99
CA ASN A 38 12.05 -10.97 -12.49
C ASN A 38 11.82 -11.12 -10.97
N SER A 39 11.44 -10.03 -10.27
CA SER A 39 11.21 -10.08 -8.83
C SER A 39 9.99 -10.93 -8.48
N LYS A 40 10.17 -11.82 -7.51
CA LYS A 40 9.14 -12.67 -6.92
C LYS A 40 9.35 -12.71 -5.42
N SER A 41 8.24 -12.68 -4.66
CA SER A 41 8.30 -12.84 -3.21
C SER A 41 8.86 -14.22 -2.82
N PRO A 42 9.59 -14.32 -1.69
CA PRO A 42 10.16 -15.58 -1.22
C PRO A 42 9.07 -16.59 -0.85
N GLU A 43 9.42 -17.87 -0.76
CA GLU A 43 8.45 -18.93 -0.37
C GLU A 43 7.93 -18.75 1.06
N SER A 44 8.66 -18.06 1.92
CA SER A 44 8.25 -17.69 3.28
C SER A 44 7.28 -16.49 3.34
N SER A 45 6.86 -15.94 2.20
CA SER A 45 5.93 -14.82 2.14
C SER A 45 4.51 -15.22 2.50
N GLN A 46 3.82 -14.29 3.16
CA GLN A 46 2.46 -14.46 3.67
C GLN A 46 1.44 -14.30 2.54
N PRO A 47 0.31 -15.04 2.59
CA PRO A 47 -0.78 -14.81 1.66
C PRO A 47 -1.44 -13.44 1.92
N TRP A 48 -2.13 -12.94 0.91
CA TRP A 48 -3.04 -11.80 1.05
C TRP A 48 -4.23 -12.20 1.91
N GLN A 49 -4.61 -11.35 2.87
CA GLN A 49 -5.83 -11.61 3.64
C GLN A 49 -7.07 -11.26 2.81
N ASN A 50 -7.04 -10.11 2.15
CA ASN A 50 -8.17 -9.67 1.36
C ASN A 50 -8.19 -10.33 -0.02
N SER A 51 -9.34 -10.88 -0.42
CA SER A 51 -9.53 -11.44 -1.76
C SER A 51 -9.48 -10.37 -2.84
N PHE A 52 -8.86 -10.69 -3.98
CA PHE A 52 -8.70 -9.77 -5.11
C PHE A 52 -10.05 -9.29 -5.68
N PHE A 53 -11.00 -10.20 -5.88
CA PHE A 53 -12.35 -9.87 -6.37
C PHE A 53 -13.34 -9.49 -5.27
N GLY A 54 -12.85 -9.29 -4.03
CA GLY A 54 -13.65 -8.85 -2.89
C GLY A 54 -13.91 -7.35 -2.85
N CYS A 55 -13.89 -6.66 -4.01
CA CYS A 55 -13.90 -5.21 -4.08
C CYS A 55 -15.25 -4.55 -3.73
N PHE A 56 -16.37 -5.29 -3.81
CA PHE A 56 -17.71 -4.78 -3.46
C PHE A 56 -18.01 -4.76 -1.96
N SER A 57 -17.05 -5.16 -1.12
CA SER A 57 -17.20 -5.16 0.34
C SER A 57 -15.99 -4.47 0.99
N PRO A 58 -16.14 -3.29 1.60
CA PRO A 58 -17.38 -2.54 1.77
C PRO A 58 -17.74 -1.71 0.51
N ILE A 59 -19.02 -1.42 0.31
CA ILE A 59 -19.53 -0.84 -0.96
C ILE A 59 -19.21 0.65 -1.11
N ASP A 60 -19.06 1.37 0.00
CA ASP A 60 -18.63 2.75 0.08
C ASP A 60 -17.19 2.91 -0.46
N LEU A 61 -16.28 2.02 -0.06
CA LEU A 61 -14.92 1.97 -0.59
C LEU A 61 -14.95 1.71 -2.10
N CYS A 62 -15.76 0.74 -2.55
CA CYS A 62 -15.94 0.47 -3.97
C CYS A 62 -16.40 1.71 -4.75
N ALA A 63 -17.41 2.41 -4.24
CA ALA A 63 -17.95 3.62 -4.87
C ALA A 63 -16.91 4.74 -4.94
N ILE A 64 -16.19 5.00 -3.84
CA ILE A 64 -15.14 6.02 -3.80
C ILE A 64 -14.00 5.67 -4.75
N THR A 65 -13.54 4.42 -4.77
CA THR A 65 -12.46 4.01 -5.67
C THR A 65 -12.88 4.04 -7.13
N CYS A 66 -14.13 3.70 -7.46
CA CYS A 66 -14.65 3.79 -8.82
C CYS A 66 -14.78 5.24 -9.30
N CYS A 67 -15.24 6.16 -8.45
CA CYS A 67 -15.47 7.55 -8.83
C CYS A 67 -14.21 8.41 -8.76
N VAL A 68 -13.37 8.20 -7.73
CA VAL A 68 -12.18 9.02 -7.45
C VAL A 68 -11.03 8.12 -6.98
N PRO A 69 -10.50 7.26 -7.87
CA PRO A 69 -9.47 6.28 -7.51
C PRO A 69 -8.21 6.93 -6.92
N CYS A 70 -7.87 8.15 -7.31
CA CYS A 70 -6.70 8.86 -6.78
C CYS A 70 -6.75 9.02 -5.26
N VAL A 71 -7.94 9.22 -4.67
CA VAL A 71 -8.10 9.43 -3.22
C VAL A 71 -7.83 8.12 -2.51
N THR A 72 -8.34 7.01 -3.04
CA THR A 72 -8.04 5.68 -2.47
C THR A 72 -6.54 5.38 -2.60
N PHE A 73 -5.93 5.68 -3.75
CA PHE A 73 -4.49 5.52 -3.97
C PHE A 73 -3.67 6.34 -2.98
N GLY A 74 -3.96 7.64 -2.85
CA GLY A 74 -3.30 8.52 -1.89
C GLY A 74 -3.47 8.06 -0.44
N LYS A 75 -4.66 7.57 -0.07
CA LYS A 75 -4.94 7.00 1.26
C LYS A 75 -4.08 5.78 1.54
N THR A 76 -4.04 4.83 0.60
CA THR A 76 -3.23 3.62 0.71
C THR A 76 -1.75 3.97 0.83
N HIS A 77 -1.24 4.89 0.00
CA HIS A 77 0.15 5.34 0.06
C HIS A 77 0.49 5.97 1.42
N HIS A 78 -0.36 6.86 1.93
CA HIS A 78 -0.16 7.50 3.24
C HIS A 78 -0.09 6.45 4.35
N ARG A 79 -0.98 5.47 4.31
CA ARG A 79 -0.98 4.35 5.27
C ARG A 79 0.32 3.54 5.21
N LEU A 80 0.82 3.30 4.01
CA LEU A 80 2.03 2.52 3.79
C LEU A 80 3.30 3.25 4.22
N ARG A 81 3.43 4.55 3.94
CA ARG A 81 4.71 5.27 4.01
C ARG A 81 4.80 6.31 5.11
N LYS A 82 3.67 6.83 5.59
CA LYS A 82 3.65 7.91 6.58
C LYS A 82 3.10 7.45 7.92
N ASN A 83 1.84 7.05 7.96
CA ASN A 83 1.17 6.72 9.21
C ASN A 83 0.05 5.69 8.99
N GLY A 84 0.20 4.52 9.62
CA GLY A 84 -0.78 3.43 9.52
C GLY A 84 -2.20 3.78 9.98
N ASN A 85 -2.32 4.73 10.91
CA ASN A 85 -3.58 5.22 11.45
C ASN A 85 -4.11 6.48 10.74
N LEU A 86 -3.54 6.83 9.57
CA LEU A 86 -3.93 7.98 8.76
C LEU A 86 -3.83 9.34 9.48
N GLN A 87 -2.98 9.47 10.52
CA GLN A 87 -2.74 10.78 11.13
C GLN A 87 -2.09 11.73 10.10
N GLY A 88 -2.62 12.95 10.00
CA GLY A 88 -2.17 13.96 9.03
C GLY A 88 -2.46 13.60 7.57
N TYR A 89 -3.40 12.68 7.32
CA TYR A 89 -3.84 12.35 5.97
C TYR A 89 -4.75 13.43 5.39
N GLU A 90 -4.44 13.87 4.17
CA GLU A 90 -5.30 14.73 3.37
C GLU A 90 -5.76 13.98 2.10
N PRO A 91 -7.06 14.05 1.72
CA PRO A 91 -7.58 13.33 0.55
C PRO A 91 -6.90 13.68 -0.77
N ILE A 92 -6.56 14.96 -0.94
CA ILE A 92 -5.78 15.45 -2.07
C ILE A 92 -4.35 15.67 -1.59
N ASN A 93 -3.50 14.70 -1.86
CA ASN A 93 -2.08 14.72 -1.54
C ASN A 93 -1.23 14.44 -2.78
N THR A 94 0.10 14.51 -2.64
CA THR A 94 1.07 14.22 -3.72
C THR A 94 0.75 12.94 -4.48
N SER A 95 0.40 11.85 -3.77
CA SER A 95 0.13 10.56 -4.38
C SER A 95 -1.21 10.51 -5.12
N CYS A 96 -2.28 11.16 -4.61
CA CYS A 96 -3.50 11.34 -5.42
C CYS A 96 -3.19 12.15 -6.68
N LEU A 97 -2.46 13.27 -6.59
CA LEU A 97 -2.16 14.10 -7.75
C LEU A 97 -1.30 13.36 -8.79
N LEU A 98 -0.33 12.56 -8.34
CA LEU A 98 0.46 11.68 -9.19
C LEU A 98 -0.43 10.65 -9.91
N PHE A 99 -1.30 9.97 -9.17
CA PHE A 99 -2.19 8.96 -9.75
C PHE A 99 -3.16 9.57 -10.75
N TRP A 100 -3.79 10.69 -10.40
CA TRP A 100 -4.69 11.44 -11.27
C TRP A 100 -3.96 11.89 -12.55
N GLY A 101 -2.78 12.52 -12.41
CA GLY A 101 -1.95 12.92 -13.54
C GLY A 101 -1.57 11.75 -14.44
N SER A 102 -1.15 10.62 -13.87
CA SER A 102 -0.83 9.40 -14.65
C SER A 102 -2.06 8.82 -15.37
N THR A 103 -3.25 8.99 -14.80
CA THR A 103 -4.52 8.54 -15.40
C THR A 103 -4.84 9.35 -16.65
N CYS A 104 -4.58 10.66 -16.66
CA CYS A 104 -4.74 11.53 -17.82
C CYS A 104 -3.92 11.09 -19.04
N PHE A 105 -2.85 10.30 -18.85
CA PHE A 105 -2.00 9.76 -19.92
C PHE A 105 -2.15 8.25 -20.12
N GLY A 106 -3.10 7.58 -19.45
CA GLY A 106 -3.27 6.12 -19.54
C GLY A 106 -2.15 5.31 -18.86
N LEU A 107 -1.35 5.94 -18.00
CA LEU A 107 -0.19 5.34 -17.33
C LEU A 107 -0.47 4.97 -15.86
N HIS A 108 -1.73 5.01 -15.41
CA HIS A 108 -2.13 4.77 -14.02
C HIS A 108 -1.74 3.39 -13.48
N TRP A 109 -1.60 2.39 -14.35
CA TRP A 109 -1.17 1.04 -13.96
C TRP A 109 0.26 1.02 -13.41
N ILE A 110 1.12 1.97 -13.80
CA ILE A 110 2.51 2.03 -13.33
C ILE A 110 2.58 2.40 -11.84
N PRO A 111 2.09 3.57 -11.38
CA PRO A 111 2.12 3.89 -9.95
C PRO A 111 1.29 2.90 -9.13
N LEU A 112 0.22 2.33 -9.71
CA LEU A 112 -0.58 1.29 -9.04
C LEU A 112 0.22 0.01 -8.75
N ALA A 113 0.91 -0.53 -9.77
CA ALA A 113 1.76 -1.71 -9.61
C ALA A 113 2.95 -1.44 -8.70
N LEU A 114 3.55 -0.25 -8.77
CA LEU A 114 4.63 0.15 -7.86
C LEU A 114 4.15 0.20 -6.41
N GLN A 115 2.98 0.78 -6.14
CA GLN A 115 2.42 0.77 -4.79
C GLN A 115 2.15 -0.66 -4.30
N ARG A 116 1.63 -1.53 -5.16
CA ARG A 116 1.42 -2.95 -4.85
C ARG A 116 2.72 -3.66 -4.48
N ALA A 117 3.78 -3.44 -5.26
CA ALA A 117 5.11 -4.00 -4.96
C ALA A 117 5.62 -3.54 -3.58
N ASN A 118 5.42 -2.26 -3.23
CA ASN A 118 5.79 -1.73 -1.92
C ASN A 118 4.98 -2.35 -0.78
N LEU A 119 3.69 -2.58 -1.00
CA LEU A 119 2.85 -3.26 -0.04
C LEU A 119 3.30 -4.72 0.17
N ARG A 120 3.72 -5.42 -0.90
CA ARG A 120 4.30 -6.77 -0.82
C ARG A 120 5.63 -6.79 -0.07
N GLU A 121 6.52 -5.83 -0.34
CA GLU A 121 7.82 -5.73 0.34
C GLU A 121 7.64 -5.40 1.83
N LYS A 122 6.81 -4.42 2.16
CA LYS A 122 6.59 -3.96 3.54
C LYS A 122 6.01 -5.05 4.44
N TYR A 123 5.04 -5.84 3.95
CA TYR A 123 4.35 -6.86 4.74
C TYR A 123 4.76 -8.29 4.40
N ASN A 124 5.83 -8.48 3.61
CA ASN A 124 6.30 -9.78 3.12
C ASN A 124 5.16 -10.62 2.51
N LEU A 125 4.44 -10.08 1.53
CA LEU A 125 3.31 -10.75 0.87
C LEU A 125 3.71 -11.47 -0.41
N GLN A 126 2.99 -12.55 -0.73
CA GLN A 126 3.14 -13.30 -1.97
C GLN A 126 2.85 -12.45 -3.21
N GLY A 127 3.63 -12.62 -4.26
CA GLY A 127 3.40 -12.00 -5.56
C GLY A 127 4.68 -11.89 -6.39
N SER A 128 4.57 -11.22 -7.53
CA SER A 128 5.67 -10.91 -8.42
C SER A 128 5.36 -9.63 -9.18
N CYS A 129 6.38 -8.99 -9.76
CA CYS A 129 6.19 -7.78 -10.56
C CYS A 129 5.21 -8.00 -11.72
N LEU A 130 5.30 -9.12 -12.43
CA LEU A 130 4.38 -9.44 -13.53
C LEU A 130 2.93 -9.58 -13.07
N VAL A 131 2.70 -10.17 -11.89
CA VAL A 131 1.35 -10.25 -11.32
C VAL A 131 0.85 -8.87 -10.94
N ASP A 132 1.69 -8.02 -10.34
CA ASP A 132 1.30 -6.66 -9.96
C ASP A 132 0.93 -5.81 -11.18
N LEU A 133 1.70 -5.93 -12.27
CA LEU A 133 1.40 -5.28 -13.55
C LEU A 133 0.09 -5.78 -14.16
N ALA A 134 -0.12 -7.10 -14.15
CA ALA A 134 -1.35 -7.70 -14.68
C ALA A 134 -2.59 -7.30 -13.88
N THR A 135 -2.50 -7.29 -12.54
CA THR A 135 -3.62 -6.87 -11.69
C THR A 135 -3.95 -5.39 -11.87
N ALA A 136 -2.92 -4.54 -11.95
CA ALA A 136 -3.08 -3.11 -12.15
C ALA A 136 -3.73 -2.77 -13.51
N CYS A 137 -3.39 -3.54 -14.56
CA CYS A 137 -3.91 -3.34 -15.92
C CYS A 137 -5.30 -3.97 -16.13
N CYS A 138 -5.54 -5.19 -15.64
CA CYS A 138 -6.78 -5.93 -15.91
C CYS A 138 -7.95 -5.57 -14.98
N CYS A 139 -7.70 -5.24 -13.72
CA CYS A 139 -8.71 -4.67 -12.82
C CYS A 139 -8.07 -3.73 -11.80
N GLY A 140 -7.68 -2.52 -12.25
CA GLY A 140 -7.06 -1.52 -11.37
C GLY A 140 -7.93 -1.12 -10.17
N CYS A 141 -9.26 -1.13 -10.30
CA CYS A 141 -10.16 -0.89 -9.17
C CYS A 141 -10.09 -2.01 -8.11
N CYS A 142 -10.17 -3.27 -8.54
CA CYS A 142 -10.05 -4.43 -7.65
C CYS A 142 -8.68 -4.43 -6.94
N ASP A 143 -7.63 -4.18 -7.71
CA ASP A 143 -6.25 -4.10 -7.21
C ASP A 143 -6.11 -3.02 -6.14
N LEU A 144 -6.56 -1.80 -6.43
CA LEU A 144 -6.46 -0.68 -5.51
C LEU A 144 -7.25 -0.91 -4.21
N ILE A 145 -8.46 -1.47 -4.30
CA ILE A 145 -9.27 -1.80 -3.13
C ILE A 145 -8.62 -2.91 -2.30
N GLN A 146 -8.07 -3.95 -2.94
CA GLN A 146 -7.34 -5.01 -2.24
C GLN A 146 -6.13 -4.42 -1.50
N GLN A 147 -5.37 -3.53 -2.12
CA GLN A 147 -4.23 -2.85 -1.50
C GLN A 147 -4.65 -2.00 -0.29
N ASP A 148 -5.73 -1.21 -0.41
CA ASP A 148 -6.22 -0.38 0.71
C ASP A 148 -6.62 -1.23 1.92
N LYS A 149 -7.43 -2.27 1.68
CA LYS A 149 -7.90 -3.18 2.73
C LYS A 149 -6.78 -3.97 3.37
N GLU A 150 -5.79 -4.40 2.58
CA GLU A 150 -4.63 -5.12 3.10
C GLU A 150 -3.76 -4.20 3.96
N ALA A 151 -3.51 -2.97 3.52
CA ALA A 151 -2.78 -1.99 4.31
C ALA A 151 -3.50 -1.68 5.63
N GLU A 152 -4.82 -1.48 5.60
CA GLU A 152 -5.63 -1.26 6.80
C GLU A 152 -5.56 -2.45 7.77
N TYR A 153 -5.79 -3.66 7.27
CA TYR A 153 -5.72 -4.88 8.06
C TYR A 153 -4.34 -5.03 8.73
N ARG A 154 -3.26 -4.87 7.97
CA ARG A 154 -1.89 -5.09 8.48
C ARG A 154 -1.49 -4.05 9.51
N GLU A 155 -1.83 -2.77 9.32
CA GLU A 155 -1.51 -1.73 10.30
C GLU A 155 -2.29 -1.92 11.61
N ALA A 156 -3.56 -2.34 11.53
CA ALA A 156 -4.36 -2.68 12.71
C ALA A 156 -3.81 -3.89 13.49
N HIS A 157 -3.25 -4.89 12.80
CA HIS A 157 -2.71 -6.10 13.44
C HIS A 157 -1.24 -5.96 13.86
N THR A 158 -0.49 -5.03 13.26
CA THR A 158 0.89 -4.72 13.66
C THR A 158 0.93 -3.90 14.97
N SER A 159 -0.15 -3.17 15.27
CA SER A 159 -0.31 -2.37 16.48
C SER A 159 -0.94 -3.14 17.66
N ALA A 160 -1.39 -4.38 17.45
CA ALA A 160 -1.74 -5.30 18.52
C ALA A 160 -0.48 -6.03 18.99
N PRO A 161 -0.13 -6.05 20.29
CA PRO A 161 0.94 -6.91 20.77
C PRO A 161 0.59 -8.35 20.38
N ALA A 162 1.55 -9.06 19.79
CA ALA A 162 1.43 -10.48 19.52
C ALA A 162 1.11 -11.21 20.83
N GLU A 163 -0.17 -11.48 21.10
CA GLU A 163 -0.57 -12.43 22.12
C GLU A 163 -0.12 -13.79 21.64
N GLY A 164 1.10 -14.15 22.04
CA GLY A 164 1.66 -15.47 21.89
C GLY A 164 0.67 -16.50 22.43
N TYR A 165 0.57 -17.60 21.70
CA TYR A 165 -0.20 -18.79 22.06
C TYR A 165 0.10 -19.16 23.53
N LYS A 166 -0.86 -18.93 24.44
CA LYS A 166 -0.78 -19.48 25.81
C LYS A 166 -1.13 -20.95 25.72
N ALA A 167 -0.13 -21.82 25.82
CA ALA A 167 -0.37 -23.24 26.04
C ALA A 167 -1.23 -23.39 27.29
N ASN A 168 -2.36 -24.09 27.16
CA ASN A 168 -3.22 -24.43 28.28
C ASN A 168 -2.48 -25.42 29.19
N GLU A 169 -2.13 -24.98 30.40
CA GLU A 169 -1.56 -25.84 31.42
C GLU A 169 -2.59 -26.91 31.84
N GLY A 170 -2.23 -28.17 31.57
CA GLY A 170 -2.62 -29.40 32.25
C GLY A 170 -4.08 -29.53 32.74
N MET A 171 -4.94 -30.14 31.93
CA MET A 171 -6.12 -30.83 32.46
C MET A 171 -5.66 -32.06 33.25
N THR A 172 -5.57 -31.95 34.57
CA THR A 172 -5.48 -33.13 35.46
C THR A 172 -6.84 -33.80 35.54
N VAL A 173 -6.94 -35.03 35.04
CA VAL A 173 -8.12 -35.89 35.22
C VAL A 173 -8.13 -36.43 36.66
N PRO A 174 -9.22 -36.26 37.42
CA PRO A 174 -9.36 -36.91 38.72
C PRO A 174 -9.65 -38.40 38.56
N ALA A 175 -9.11 -39.19 39.50
CA ALA A 175 -9.23 -40.66 39.59
C ALA A 175 -10.63 -41.14 39.96
#